data_AF-A0A351A5Y4-F1
#
_entry.id   AF-A0A351A5Y4-F1
#
_cell.length_a   1.000
_cell.length_b   1.000
_cell.length_c   1.000
_cell.angle_alpha   90.00
_cell.angle_beta   90.00
_cell.angle_gamma   90.00
#
_symmetry.space_group_name_H-M   'P 1'
#
loop_
_entity.id
_entity.type
_entity.pdbx_description
1 polymer ?
#
loop_
_entity_poly.entity_id
_entity_poly.type
_entity_poly.pdbx_seq_one_letter_code
_entity_poly.pdbx_strand_id
1 'polypeptide(L)'
;FADVMLRDEGMGELLPACNAVIFDEAHQLPETASLFFGDSVSTAQVLELARDTRSETVAAARDCVAMIDQTRNLEKAARDLRLVFGTETARISAAQAAERENFDAMVEALEKSLTEFQSVLDTQAERSEGLANCLRRTEEMAARLASWRSPEDKDLIRWVEVFTQSLALNATPLHVSDVFKRQLEG
;
A
#
# COMPACT_ATOMS: atom_id res chain seq x y z
N PHE A 1 -10.03 -12.22 -21.38
CA PHE A 1 -11.21 -13.10 -21.40
C PHE A 1 -11.95 -12.87 -20.11
N ALA A 2 -13.20 -12.42 -20.22
CA ALA A 2 -14.09 -12.24 -19.08
C ALA A 2 -14.65 -13.60 -18.65
N ASP A 3 -15.02 -13.67 -17.37
CA ASP A 3 -15.70 -14.72 -16.63
C ASP A 3 -14.80 -15.72 -15.87
N VAL A 4 -15.18 -16.01 -14.61
CA VAL A 4 -14.52 -16.85 -13.58
C VAL A 4 -13.45 -16.10 -12.73
N MET A 5 -13.57 -15.76 -11.43
CA MET A 5 -14.48 -16.14 -10.33
C MET A 5 -14.75 -14.96 -9.39
N LEU A 6 -16.02 -14.56 -9.29
CA LEU A 6 -16.67 -14.45 -7.99
C LEU A 6 -17.06 -15.87 -7.61
N ARG A 7 -16.61 -16.35 -6.44
CA ARG A 7 -17.33 -17.32 -5.60
C ARG A 7 -16.52 -17.55 -4.33
N ASP A 8 -16.94 -16.85 -3.28
CA ASP A 8 -16.77 -17.34 -1.93
C ASP A 8 -18.15 -17.39 -1.28
N GLU A 9 -18.94 -18.39 -1.69
CA GLU A 9 -20.06 -18.93 -0.93
C GLU A 9 -20.18 -20.42 -1.29
N GLY A 10 -19.70 -21.28 -0.41
CA GLY A 10 -20.23 -22.61 -0.17
C GLY A 10 -20.10 -23.68 -1.26
N MET A 11 -19.63 -24.85 -0.82
CA MET A 11 -19.69 -26.16 -1.49
C MET A 11 -18.64 -26.47 -2.57
N GLY A 12 -17.79 -27.44 -2.20
CA GLY A 12 -17.21 -28.39 -3.13
C GLY A 12 -15.69 -28.35 -3.15
N GLU A 13 -15.06 -29.22 -2.35
CA GLU A 13 -13.79 -29.83 -2.76
C GLU A 13 -13.86 -30.18 -4.24
N LEU A 14 -12.87 -29.74 -5.02
CA LEU A 14 -12.43 -30.42 -6.25
C LEU A 14 -11.17 -29.70 -6.76
N LEU A 15 -10.09 -29.79 -5.98
CA LEU A 15 -8.79 -29.95 -6.63
C LEU A 15 -8.53 -31.46 -6.66
N PRO A 16 -8.58 -32.11 -7.84
CA PRO A 16 -8.22 -33.51 -7.93
C PRO A 16 -6.76 -33.69 -7.48
N ALA A 17 -6.45 -34.83 -6.88
CA ALA A 17 -5.09 -35.23 -6.54
C ALA A 17 -4.23 -35.41 -7.80
N CYS A 18 -3.71 -34.31 -8.34
CA CYS A 18 -2.79 -34.30 -9.47
C CYS A 18 -1.36 -34.35 -8.92
N ASN A 19 -0.75 -35.55 -8.95
CA ASN A 19 0.59 -35.81 -8.41
C ASN A 19 1.77 -35.22 -9.22
N ALA A 20 1.52 -34.44 -10.26
CA ALA A 20 2.50 -33.57 -10.89
C ALA A 20 1.78 -32.67 -11.90
N VAL A 21 2.02 -31.37 -11.82
CA VAL A 21 1.65 -30.41 -12.87
C VAL A 21 2.95 -29.91 -13.48
N ILE A 22 3.15 -30.16 -14.77
CA ILE A 22 4.30 -29.65 -15.52
C ILE A 22 3.84 -28.37 -16.22
N PHE A 23 4.43 -27.25 -15.82
CA PHE A 23 4.22 -25.94 -16.46
C PHE A 23 5.36 -25.65 -17.44
N ASP A 24 5.01 -25.46 -18.72
CA ASP A 24 5.96 -25.17 -19.81
C ASP A 24 6.49 -23.72 -19.79
N GLU A 25 6.00 -22.89 -18.86
CA GLU A 25 6.35 -21.47 -18.72
C GLU A 25 6.71 -21.14 -17.24
N ALA A 26 7.37 -22.07 -16.56
CA ALA A 26 7.74 -21.93 -15.13
C ALA A 26 8.66 -20.73 -14.82
N HIS A 27 9.19 -20.06 -15.84
CA HIS A 27 10.04 -18.88 -15.72
C HIS A 27 9.25 -17.57 -15.52
N GLN A 28 7.93 -17.56 -15.73
CA GLN A 28 7.03 -16.40 -15.52
C GLN A 28 6.32 -16.41 -14.14
N LEU A 29 6.41 -17.52 -13.39
CA LEU A 29 5.84 -17.65 -12.05
C LEU A 29 6.39 -16.66 -10.99
N PRO A 30 7.67 -16.26 -11.02
CA PRO A 30 8.20 -15.30 -10.03
C PRO A 30 7.62 -13.88 -10.18
N GLU A 31 7.37 -13.42 -11.41
CA GLU A 31 6.82 -12.07 -11.66
C GLU A 31 5.36 -11.95 -11.23
N THR A 32 4.56 -13.01 -11.40
CA THR A 32 3.17 -13.03 -10.95
C THR A 32 3.08 -13.18 -9.43
N ALA A 33 3.89 -14.03 -8.80
CA ALA A 33 3.88 -14.18 -7.34
C ALA A 33 4.35 -12.89 -6.62
N SER A 34 5.35 -12.19 -7.14
CA SER A 34 5.80 -10.90 -6.56
C SER A 34 4.70 -9.83 -6.57
N LEU A 35 3.77 -9.89 -7.54
CA LEU A 35 2.60 -9.00 -7.62
C LEU A 35 1.48 -9.35 -6.63
N PHE A 36 1.39 -10.61 -6.19
CA PHE A 36 0.35 -11.10 -5.27
C PHE A 36 0.79 -11.18 -3.79
N PHE A 37 2.11 -11.22 -3.51
CA PHE A 37 2.65 -11.36 -2.14
C PHE A 37 3.49 -10.17 -1.66
N GLY A 38 3.58 -9.10 -2.46
CA GLY A 38 4.27 -7.86 -2.07
C GLY A 38 3.37 -6.88 -1.31
N ASP A 39 3.95 -6.14 -0.37
CA ASP A 39 3.32 -4.96 0.22
C ASP A 39 3.51 -3.75 -0.69
N SER A 40 2.48 -2.91 -0.78
CA SER A 40 2.53 -1.67 -1.55
C SER A 40 1.85 -0.52 -0.80
N VAL A 41 2.46 0.66 -0.89
CA VAL A 41 1.86 1.94 -0.48
C VAL A 41 1.93 2.90 -1.66
N SER A 42 0.77 3.35 -2.13
CA SER A 42 0.69 4.30 -3.25
C SER A 42 0.15 5.66 -2.85
N THR A 43 0.61 6.71 -3.53
CA THR A 43 0.09 8.06 -3.36
C THR A 43 -1.38 8.17 -3.78
N ALA A 44 -1.86 7.30 -4.67
CA ALA A 44 -3.28 7.19 -5.00
C ALA A 44 -4.12 6.75 -3.78
N GLN A 45 -3.69 5.68 -3.08
CA GLN A 45 -4.34 5.23 -1.86
C GLN A 45 -4.32 6.29 -0.76
N VAL A 46 -3.22 7.04 -0.63
CA VAL A 46 -3.13 8.16 0.34
C VAL A 46 -4.17 9.25 0.02
N LEU A 47 -4.31 9.63 -1.26
CA LEU A 47 -5.29 10.62 -1.69
C LEU A 47 -6.74 10.16 -1.47
N GLU A 48 -7.02 8.88 -1.72
CA GLU A 48 -8.32 8.28 -1.44
C GLU A 48 -8.62 8.28 0.07
N LEU A 49 -7.67 7.87 0.91
CA LEU A 49 -7.80 7.90 2.36
C LEU A 49 -8.12 9.31 2.89
N ALA A 50 -7.41 10.33 2.38
CA ALA A 50 -7.67 11.72 2.76
C ALA A 50 -9.07 12.19 2.34
N ARG A 51 -9.53 11.80 1.14
CA ARG A 51 -10.86 12.14 0.63
C ARG A 51 -11.98 11.47 1.43
N ASP A 52 -11.83 10.19 1.72
CA ASP A 52 -12.80 9.40 2.48
C ASP A 52 -12.91 9.95 3.90
N THR A 53 -11.77 10.16 4.56
CA THR A 53 -11.72 10.71 5.92
C THR A 53 -12.32 12.11 5.98
N ARG A 54 -12.09 12.96 4.97
CA ARG A 54 -12.73 14.28 4.88
C ARG A 54 -14.25 14.17 4.77
N SER A 55 -14.75 13.25 3.95
CA SER A 55 -16.18 13.02 3.77
C SER A 55 -16.83 12.54 5.07
N GLU A 56 -16.20 11.58 5.75
CA GLU A 56 -16.63 11.06 7.04
C GLU A 56 -16.58 12.12 8.15
N THR A 57 -15.53 12.96 8.15
CA THR A 57 -15.42 14.08 9.10
C THR A 57 -16.57 15.07 8.91
N VAL A 58 -16.92 15.41 7.67
CA VAL A 58 -18.06 16.29 7.38
C VAL A 58 -19.40 15.66 7.79
N ALA A 59 -19.50 14.33 7.85
CA ALA A 59 -20.71 13.64 8.29
C ALA A 59 -20.80 13.53 9.82
N ALA A 60 -19.72 13.11 10.49
CA ALA A 60 -19.75 12.64 11.88
C ALA A 60 -18.91 13.48 12.87
N ALA A 61 -17.99 14.33 12.38
CA ALA A 61 -17.03 15.06 13.21
C ALA A 61 -16.79 16.51 12.71
N ARG A 62 -17.86 17.21 12.30
CA ARG A 62 -17.78 18.54 11.65
C ARG A 62 -17.08 19.61 12.47
N ASP A 63 -17.10 19.46 13.78
CA ASP A 63 -16.44 20.33 14.75
C ASP A 63 -14.92 20.12 14.81
N CYS A 64 -14.40 19.00 14.31
CA CYS A 64 -12.96 18.71 14.25
C CYS A 64 -12.31 19.34 13.01
N VAL A 65 -12.12 20.66 13.04
CA VAL A 65 -11.43 21.42 11.96
C VAL A 65 -10.02 20.88 11.72
N ALA A 66 -9.33 20.45 12.79
CA ALA A 66 -8.00 19.87 12.71
C ALA A 66 -7.95 18.65 11.76
N MET A 67 -8.99 17.82 11.73
CA MET A 67 -9.05 16.67 10.83
C MET A 67 -9.13 17.09 9.36
N ILE A 68 -9.87 18.17 9.05
CA ILE A 68 -9.93 18.73 7.70
C ILE A 68 -8.56 19.23 7.25
N ASP A 69 -7.84 19.94 8.13
CA ASP A 69 -6.49 20.42 7.81
C ASP A 69 -5.50 19.27 7.64
N GLN A 70 -5.58 18.23 8.47
CA GLN A 70 -4.74 17.04 8.31
C GLN A 70 -5.01 16.30 7.00
N THR A 71 -6.26 16.21 6.53
CA THR A 71 -6.53 15.61 5.21
C THR A 71 -5.86 16.39 4.07
N ARG A 72 -5.75 17.73 4.18
CA ARG A 72 -5.08 18.57 3.16
C ARG A 72 -3.56 18.43 3.21
N ASN A 73 -3.00 18.35 4.42
CA ASN A 73 -1.56 18.12 4.61
C ASN A 73 -1.14 16.77 4.02
N LEU A 74 -1.94 15.73 4.26
CA LEU A 74 -1.71 14.40 3.72
C LEU A 74 -1.78 14.37 2.19
N GLU A 75 -2.79 15.03 1.59
CA GLU A 75 -2.88 15.20 0.13
C GLU A 75 -1.67 15.91 -0.46
N LYS A 76 -1.18 16.96 0.22
CA LYS A 76 -0.01 17.71 -0.22
C LYS A 76 1.24 16.82 -0.17
N ALA A 77 1.49 16.12 0.92
CA ALA A 77 2.66 15.25 1.06
C ALA A 77 2.70 14.14 -0.02
N ALA A 78 1.54 13.54 -0.32
CA ALA A 78 1.43 12.54 -1.40
C ALA A 78 1.77 13.12 -2.79
N ARG A 79 1.31 14.35 -3.07
CA ARG A 79 1.58 15.03 -4.34
C ARG A 79 3.04 15.47 -4.44
N ASP A 80 3.61 16.00 -3.37
CA ASP A 80 5.00 16.41 -3.31
C ASP A 80 5.94 15.22 -3.55
N LEU A 81 5.65 14.05 -2.95
CA LEU A 81 6.37 12.81 -3.24
C LEU A 81 6.27 12.42 -4.71
N ARG A 82 5.08 12.51 -5.32
CA ARG A 82 4.93 12.24 -6.75
C ARG A 82 5.76 13.21 -7.60
N LEU A 83 5.83 14.49 -7.22
CA LEU A 83 6.50 15.53 -8.00
C LEU A 83 8.03 15.35 -8.09
N VAL A 84 8.65 14.59 -7.19
CA VAL A 84 10.08 14.23 -7.24
C VAL A 84 10.48 13.67 -8.61
N PHE A 85 9.56 12.96 -9.29
CA PHE A 85 9.80 12.32 -10.58
C PHE A 85 9.30 13.12 -11.79
N GLY A 86 8.83 14.36 -11.61
CA GLY A 86 8.36 15.21 -12.72
C GLY A 86 7.28 14.53 -13.57
N THR A 87 7.46 14.50 -14.90
CA THR A 87 6.54 13.83 -15.84
C THR A 87 6.94 12.40 -16.17
N GLU A 88 7.94 11.83 -15.48
CA GLU A 88 8.46 10.50 -15.75
C GLU A 88 7.42 9.40 -15.44
N THR A 89 7.49 8.31 -16.19
CA THR A 89 6.88 7.02 -15.84
C THR A 89 8.00 6.00 -15.86
N ALA A 90 8.21 5.30 -14.75
CA ALA A 90 9.37 4.44 -14.58
C ALA A 90 9.12 3.38 -13.50
N ARG A 91 9.85 2.27 -13.61
CA ARG A 91 10.01 1.29 -12.54
C ARG A 91 11.49 1.22 -12.20
N ILE A 92 11.84 1.66 -10.99
CA ILE A 92 13.24 1.80 -10.56
C ILE A 92 13.43 1.16 -9.19
N SER A 93 14.64 0.66 -8.92
CA SER A 93 14.96 0.14 -7.58
C SER A 93 14.88 1.23 -6.52
N ALA A 94 14.67 0.86 -5.26
CA ALA A 94 14.69 1.82 -4.16
C ALA A 94 16.04 2.58 -4.05
N ALA A 95 17.15 1.93 -4.41
CA ALA A 95 18.47 2.57 -4.44
C ALA A 95 18.54 3.69 -5.49
N GLN A 96 18.05 3.43 -6.71
CA GLN A 96 17.98 4.44 -7.77
C GLN A 96 16.98 5.56 -7.44
N ALA A 97 15.90 5.25 -6.73
CA ALA A 97 14.96 6.26 -6.26
C ALA A 97 15.61 7.20 -5.24
N ALA A 98 16.41 6.66 -4.31
CA ALA A 98 17.16 7.45 -3.32
C ALA A 98 18.21 8.40 -3.94
N GLU A 99 18.67 8.13 -5.17
CA GLU A 99 19.52 9.05 -5.92
C GLU A 99 18.76 10.28 -6.46
N ARG A 100 17.42 10.27 -6.47
CA ARG A 100 16.62 11.43 -6.88
C ARG A 100 16.63 12.50 -5.80
N GLU A 101 16.87 13.74 -6.22
CA GLU A 101 16.84 14.88 -5.33
C GLU A 101 15.50 14.97 -4.58
N ASN A 102 15.56 15.16 -3.27
CA ASN A 102 14.41 15.25 -2.36
C ASN A 102 13.58 13.97 -2.19
N PHE A 103 13.91 12.82 -2.80
CA PHE A 103 13.10 11.60 -2.65
C PHE A 103 12.95 11.18 -1.19
N ASP A 104 14.06 10.93 -0.49
CA ASP A 104 14.04 10.49 0.91
C ASP A 104 13.35 11.52 1.81
N ALA A 105 13.58 12.82 1.57
CA ALA A 105 12.95 13.90 2.31
C ALA A 105 11.43 13.95 2.10
N MET A 106 10.94 13.67 0.88
CA MET A 106 9.50 13.63 0.60
C MET A 106 8.84 12.35 1.11
N VAL A 107 9.54 11.22 1.12
CA VAL A 107 9.07 10.00 1.79
C VAL A 107 8.95 10.23 3.30
N GLU A 108 9.91 10.93 3.91
CA GLU A 108 9.86 11.32 5.33
C GLU A 108 8.72 12.30 5.63
N ALA A 109 8.53 13.30 4.76
CA ALA A 109 7.41 14.23 4.89
C ALA A 109 6.06 13.52 4.81
N LEU A 110 5.92 12.49 3.94
CA LEU A 110 4.72 11.68 3.86
C LEU A 110 4.48 10.86 5.13
N GLU A 111 5.49 10.17 5.65
CA GLU A 111 5.37 9.40 6.90
C GLU A 111 5.00 10.29 8.09
N LYS A 112 5.66 11.45 8.21
CA LYS A 112 5.34 12.43 9.24
C LYS A 112 3.89 12.92 9.12
N SER A 113 3.46 13.29 7.91
CA SER A 113 2.09 13.74 7.68
C SER A 113 1.06 12.65 7.98
N LEU A 114 1.37 11.38 7.68
CA LEU A 114 0.50 10.25 8.00
C LEU A 114 0.40 10.03 9.51
N THR A 115 1.50 10.19 10.25
CA THR A 115 1.54 10.07 11.72
C THR A 115 0.72 11.19 12.39
N GLU A 116 0.87 12.44 11.95
CA GLU A 116 0.09 13.58 12.44
C GLU A 116 -1.40 13.43 12.12
N PHE A 117 -1.72 12.96 10.91
CA PHE A 117 -3.07 12.64 10.49
C PHE A 117 -3.70 11.54 11.35
N GLN A 118 -2.99 10.43 11.56
CA GLN A 118 -3.44 9.31 12.39
C GLN A 118 -3.73 9.77 13.82
N SER A 119 -2.84 10.58 14.40
CA SER A 119 -2.99 11.09 15.77
C SER A 119 -4.28 11.90 15.96
N VAL A 120 -4.69 12.69 14.95
CA VAL A 120 -5.96 13.41 15.00
C VAL A 120 -7.14 12.47 14.74
N LEU A 121 -7.02 11.57 13.77
CA LEU A 121 -8.08 10.63 13.39
C LEU A 121 -8.44 9.68 14.54
N ASP A 122 -7.46 9.22 15.30
CA ASP A 122 -7.64 8.37 16.48
C ASP A 122 -8.62 8.99 17.48
N THR A 123 -8.48 10.30 17.75
CA THR A 123 -9.39 11.02 18.66
C THR A 123 -10.85 11.10 18.17
N GLN A 124 -11.10 10.83 16.89
CA GLN A 124 -12.42 10.93 16.25
C GLN A 124 -12.98 9.56 15.83
N ALA A 125 -12.19 8.49 15.91
CA ALA A 125 -12.53 7.19 15.33
C ALA A 125 -13.81 6.57 15.90
N GLU A 126 -14.10 6.81 17.18
CA GLU A 126 -15.31 6.29 17.85
C GLU A 126 -16.60 7.02 17.43
N ARG A 127 -16.52 8.12 16.66
CA ARG A 127 -17.69 8.93 16.29
C ARG A 127 -18.50 8.35 15.13
N SER A 128 -17.91 7.50 14.29
CA SER A 128 -18.62 6.73 13.26
C SER A 128 -17.82 5.50 12.83
N GLU A 129 -18.52 4.49 12.31
CA GLU A 129 -17.88 3.31 11.70
C GLU A 129 -16.98 3.69 10.52
N GLY A 130 -17.35 4.73 9.76
CA GLY A 130 -16.56 5.23 8.65
C GLY A 130 -15.22 5.83 9.10
N LEU A 131 -15.19 6.60 10.20
CA LEU A 131 -13.96 7.11 10.79
C LEU A 131 -13.10 5.98 11.38
N ALA A 132 -13.71 5.00 12.06
CA ALA A 132 -13.01 3.82 12.54
C ALA A 132 -12.36 3.01 11.40
N ASN A 133 -13.05 2.86 10.26
CA ASN A 133 -12.49 2.22 9.07
C ASN A 133 -11.33 3.03 8.47
N CYS A 134 -11.42 4.35 8.46
CA CYS A 134 -10.32 5.21 8.01
C CYS A 134 -9.09 5.07 8.93
N LEU A 135 -9.28 4.96 10.25
CA LEU A 135 -8.18 4.76 11.19
C LEU A 135 -7.43 3.46 10.89
N ARG A 136 -8.15 2.34 10.79
CA ARG A 136 -7.56 1.03 10.45
C ARG A 136 -6.76 1.08 9.15
N ARG A 137 -7.32 1.69 8.08
CA ARG A 137 -6.60 1.86 6.80
C ARG A 137 -5.35 2.72 6.93
N THR A 138 -5.38 3.71 7.82
CA THR A 138 -4.22 4.57 8.11
C THR A 138 -3.12 3.79 8.80
N GLU A 139 -3.47 2.98 9.80
CA GLU A 139 -2.54 2.12 10.55
C GLU A 139 -1.86 1.09 9.63
N GLU A 140 -2.63 0.39 8.79
CA GLU A 140 -2.08 -0.55 7.81
C GLU A 140 -1.11 0.15 6.85
N MET A 141 -1.46 1.34 6.38
CA MET A 141 -0.63 2.11 5.47
C MET A 141 0.65 2.62 6.15
N ALA A 142 0.55 3.06 7.40
CA ALA A 142 1.69 3.51 8.19
C ALA A 142 2.67 2.36 8.47
N ALA A 143 2.14 1.19 8.86
CA ALA A 143 2.96 0.00 9.07
C ALA A 143 3.70 -0.45 7.80
N ARG A 144 3.01 -0.47 6.65
CA ARG A 144 3.63 -0.79 5.36
C ARG A 144 4.68 0.23 4.95
N LEU A 145 4.41 1.53 5.12
CA LEU A 145 5.36 2.59 4.80
C LEU A 145 6.61 2.50 5.69
N ALA A 146 6.44 2.28 6.99
CA ALA A 146 7.54 2.13 7.93
C ALA A 146 8.42 0.91 7.58
N SER A 147 7.78 -0.24 7.31
CA SER A 147 8.46 -1.46 6.83
C SER A 147 9.20 -1.22 5.52
N TRP A 148 8.57 -0.50 4.58
CA TRP A 148 9.21 -0.14 3.32
C TRP A 148 10.42 0.76 3.54
N ARG A 149 10.38 1.75 4.45
CA ARG A 149 11.50 2.66 4.72
C ARG A 149 12.67 1.96 5.40
N SER A 150 12.36 1.21 6.45
CA SER A 150 13.33 0.57 7.34
C SER A 150 13.07 -0.93 7.37
N PRO A 151 13.46 -1.67 6.32
CA PRO A 151 13.22 -3.11 6.28
C PRO A 151 14.01 -3.81 7.37
N GLU A 152 13.31 -4.57 8.22
CA GLU A 152 13.94 -5.44 9.22
C GLU A 152 14.64 -6.64 8.56
N ASP A 153 14.09 -7.09 7.43
CA ASP A 153 14.59 -8.21 6.64
C ASP A 153 15.53 -7.73 5.53
N LYS A 154 16.73 -8.31 5.48
CA LYS A 154 17.73 -8.01 4.43
C LYS A 154 17.33 -8.58 3.07
N ASP A 155 16.37 -9.48 3.05
CA ASP A 155 15.88 -10.15 1.85
C ASP A 155 14.64 -9.43 1.27
N LEU A 156 14.36 -8.19 1.65
CA LEU A 156 13.26 -7.41 1.06
C LEU A 156 13.68 -6.67 -0.21
N ILE A 157 13.14 -7.07 -1.36
CA ILE A 157 13.33 -6.36 -2.63
C ILE A 157 12.36 -5.18 -2.67
N ARG A 158 12.90 -3.95 -2.75
CA ARG A 158 12.13 -2.71 -2.82
C ARG A 158 12.29 -2.01 -4.16
N TRP A 159 11.18 -1.55 -4.74
CA TRP A 159 11.18 -0.73 -5.94
C TRP A 159 10.09 0.34 -5.89
N VAL A 160 10.26 1.37 -6.71
CA VAL A 160 9.29 2.45 -6.90
C VAL A 160 8.72 2.35 -8.30
N GLU A 161 7.40 2.35 -8.41
CA GLU A 161 6.69 2.51 -9.67
C GLU A 161 6.11 3.92 -9.75
N VAL A 162 6.51 4.65 -10.78
CA VAL A 162 6.07 6.01 -11.06
C VAL A 162 5.13 5.94 -12.24
N PHE A 163 3.90 6.39 -12.05
CA PHE A 163 2.88 6.55 -13.09
C PHE A 163 2.63 8.03 -13.36
N THR A 164 1.85 8.37 -14.38
CA THR A 164 1.58 9.77 -14.74
C THR A 164 1.04 10.63 -13.58
N GLN A 165 0.24 10.06 -12.67
CA GLN A 165 -0.44 10.80 -11.59
C GLN A 165 -0.21 10.21 -10.19
N SER A 166 0.45 9.05 -10.10
CA SER A 166 0.65 8.33 -8.85
C SER A 166 2.05 7.75 -8.79
N LEU A 167 2.43 7.37 -7.57
CA LEU A 167 3.67 6.68 -7.26
C LEU A 167 3.31 5.54 -6.31
N ALA A 168 3.90 4.37 -6.50
CA ALA A 168 3.77 3.22 -5.61
C ALA A 168 5.14 2.80 -5.08
N LEU A 169 5.24 2.67 -3.76
CA LEU A 169 6.36 2.10 -3.04
C LEU A 169 6.06 0.63 -2.82
N ASN A 170 6.80 -0.24 -3.50
CA ASN A 170 6.56 -1.68 -3.48
C ASN A 170 7.70 -2.41 -2.76
N ALA A 171 7.35 -3.46 -2.03
CA ALA A 171 8.28 -4.36 -1.37
C ALA A 171 7.81 -5.81 -1.53
N THR A 172 8.71 -6.74 -1.86
CA THR A 172 8.43 -8.17 -1.86
C THR A 172 9.58 -8.96 -1.25
N PRO A 173 9.33 -10.02 -0.47
CA PRO A 173 10.38 -10.91 0.01
C PRO A 173 11.09 -11.63 -1.15
N LEU A 174 12.42 -11.69 -1.12
CA LEU A 174 13.28 -12.38 -2.10
C LEU A 174 12.99 -13.89 -2.14
N HIS A 175 12.62 -14.47 -1.00
CA HIS A 175 12.24 -15.88 -0.86
C HIS A 175 10.71 -16.05 -0.82
N VAL A 176 10.08 -15.97 -1.99
CA VAL A 176 8.62 -16.19 -2.13
C VAL A 176 8.21 -17.60 -1.67
N SER A 177 9.10 -18.59 -1.80
CA SER A 177 8.88 -19.98 -1.37
C SER A 177 8.61 -20.17 0.12
N ASP A 178 9.14 -19.32 1.00
CA ASP A 178 8.94 -19.46 2.45
C ASP A 178 7.63 -18.81 2.92
N VAL A 179 7.18 -17.75 2.24
CA VAL A 179 5.84 -17.17 2.44
C VAL A 179 4.76 -18.18 2.03
N PHE A 180 4.94 -18.85 0.90
CA PHE A 180 4.03 -19.92 0.45
C PHE A 180 3.96 -21.09 1.45
N LYS A 181 5.08 -21.54 2.01
CA LYS A 181 5.09 -22.63 3.00
C LYS A 181 4.35 -22.27 4.28
N ARG A 182 4.51 -21.04 4.79
CA ARG A 182 3.80 -20.60 6.01
C ARG A 182 2.27 -20.57 5.84
N GLN A 183 1.76 -20.31 4.64
CA GLN A 183 0.31 -20.33 4.38
C GLN A 183 -0.27 -21.72 4.06
N LEU A 184 0.58 -22.69 3.68
CA LEU A 184 0.17 -24.08 3.44
C LEU A 184 0.21 -24.94 4.72
N GLU A 185 0.93 -24.50 5.75
CA GLU A 185 1.07 -25.19 7.04
C GLU A 185 0.16 -24.63 8.15
N GLY A 186 -0.65 -23.60 7.85
CA GLY A 186 -1.68 -23.04 8.73
C GLY A 186 -3.09 -23.35 8.24
#